data_AF-A0A094IQ10-F1
#
_entry.id   AF-A0A094IQ10-F1
#
_cell.length_a   1.000
_cell.length_b   1.000
_cell.length_c   1.000
_cell.angle_alpha   90.00
_cell.angle_beta   90.00
_cell.angle_gamma   90.00
#
_symmetry.space_group_name_H-M   'P 1'
#
loop_
_entity.id
_entity.type
_entity.pdbx_description
1 polymer ?
#
loop_
_entity_poly.entity_id
_entity_poly.type
_entity_poly.pdbx_seq_one_letter_code
_entity_poly.pdbx_strand_id
1 'polypeptide(L)'
;MLDQRKFTGWPSRDCYPLMRLSMEPEELSDKFGIEFVDGRDDLDHFLAGHIFDEIIGFVVFIRHRNAPQSGTPVYVDSQVSSNKSIERITKVLSLKQNQINWTRELVKDN
;
A
#
# COMPACT_ATOMS: atom_id res chain seq x y z
N MET A 1 -2.19 -13.67 10.69
CA MET A 1 -2.70 -12.41 11.24
C MET A 1 -1.76 -11.32 10.78
N LEU A 2 -2.26 -10.21 10.22
CA LEU A 2 -1.41 -9.09 9.78
C LEU A 2 -0.88 -8.35 11.03
N ASP A 3 0.40 -8.01 11.05
CA ASP A 3 1.01 -7.22 12.13
C ASP A 3 0.75 -5.73 11.85
N GLN A 4 -0.19 -5.13 12.59
CA GLN A 4 -0.57 -3.72 12.46
C GLN A 4 0.02 -2.92 13.62
N ARG A 5 1.28 -2.52 13.46
CA ARG A 5 1.96 -1.66 14.44
C ARG A 5 1.47 -0.23 14.26
N LYS A 6 1.31 0.50 15.37
CA LYS A 6 1.04 1.94 15.32
C LYS A 6 2.17 2.64 14.55
N PHE A 7 1.84 3.14 13.38
CA PHE A 7 2.72 3.92 12.53
C PHE A 7 2.01 5.22 12.18
N THR A 8 2.59 6.33 12.61
CA THR A 8 1.97 7.67 12.48
C THR A 8 2.65 8.52 11.41
N GLY A 9 3.49 7.90 10.56
CA GLY A 9 4.26 8.58 9.53
C GLY A 9 3.85 8.16 8.13
N TRP A 10 4.37 8.89 7.14
CA TRP A 10 4.79 8.26 5.88
C TRP A 10 5.89 7.22 6.19
N PRO A 11 6.28 6.31 5.28
CA PRO A 11 7.48 5.44 5.44
C PRO A 11 8.75 6.29 5.75
N SER A 12 9.96 5.89 5.39
CA SER A 12 11.19 6.67 5.66
C SER A 12 11.25 8.11 5.07
N ARG A 13 10.14 8.69 4.58
CA ARG A 13 9.98 9.87 3.72
C ARG A 13 10.58 9.70 2.32
N ASP A 14 11.34 8.63 2.12
CA ASP A 14 11.78 8.15 0.83
C ASP A 14 11.06 6.85 0.50
N CYS A 15 9.91 6.97 -0.15
CA CYS A 15 9.05 5.86 -0.51
C CYS A 15 8.51 6.05 -1.91
N TYR A 16 7.97 4.99 -2.47
CA TYR A 16 7.35 5.05 -3.78
C TYR A 16 6.09 4.21 -3.87
N PRO A 17 5.14 4.60 -4.76
CA PRO A 17 4.00 3.75 -5.06
C PRO A 17 4.51 2.49 -5.76
N LEU A 18 4.26 1.34 -5.14
CA LEU A 18 4.68 0.03 -5.62
C LEU A 18 3.63 -0.61 -6.51
N MET A 19 2.36 -0.52 -6.10
CA MET A 19 1.24 -1.09 -6.82
C MET A 19 -0.07 -0.37 -6.44
N ARG A 20 -1.12 -0.59 -7.22
CA ARG A 20 -2.47 -0.12 -6.91
C ARG A 20 -3.42 -1.30 -6.89
N LEU A 21 -4.12 -1.47 -5.77
CA LEU A 21 -5.16 -2.47 -5.63
C LEU A 21 -6.46 -1.95 -6.22
N SER A 22 -7.30 -2.85 -6.71
CA SER A 22 -8.63 -2.50 -7.22
C SER A 22 -9.60 -2.10 -6.09
N MET A 23 -9.31 -2.51 -4.85
CA MET A 23 -10.15 -2.32 -3.67
C MET A 23 -9.93 -0.94 -3.05
N GLU A 24 -11.02 -0.34 -2.56
CA GLU A 24 -11.03 0.85 -1.71
C GLU A 24 -10.73 0.49 -0.24
N PRO A 25 -10.38 1.46 0.63
CA PRO A 25 -10.02 1.21 2.03
C PRO A 25 -11.02 0.37 2.83
N GLU A 26 -12.32 0.60 2.63
CA GLU A 26 -13.40 -0.13 3.31
C GLU A 26 -13.38 -1.61 2.94
N GLU A 27 -13.19 -1.93 1.65
CA GLU A 27 -13.11 -3.31 1.17
C GLU A 27 -11.83 -4.01 1.69
N LEU A 28 -10.72 -3.27 1.81
CA LEU A 28 -9.48 -3.78 2.39
C LEU A 28 -9.63 -4.07 3.88
N SER A 29 -10.34 -3.20 4.61
CA SER A 29 -10.69 -3.40 6.01
C SER A 29 -11.56 -4.65 6.18
N ASP A 30 -12.66 -4.76 5.44
CA ASP A 30 -13.59 -5.89 5.56
C ASP A 30 -12.95 -7.23 5.20
N LYS A 31 -12.10 -7.24 4.16
CA LYS A 31 -11.53 -8.48 3.64
C LYS A 31 -10.28 -8.95 4.39
N PHE A 32 -9.42 -8.01 4.79
CA PHE A 32 -8.11 -8.33 5.34
C PHE A 32 -7.95 -7.92 6.81
N GLY A 33 -8.92 -7.19 7.36
CA GLY A 33 -8.85 -6.64 8.72
C GLY A 33 -7.86 -5.50 8.85
N ILE A 34 -7.53 -4.79 7.76
CA ILE A 34 -6.63 -3.64 7.79
C ILE A 34 -7.37 -2.45 8.41
N GLU A 35 -6.85 -1.92 9.51
CA GLU A 35 -7.39 -0.74 10.17
C GLU A 35 -6.91 0.51 9.44
N PHE A 36 -7.87 1.30 8.96
CA PHE A 36 -7.61 2.60 8.35
C PHE A 36 -7.90 3.72 9.34
N VAL A 37 -7.03 4.73 9.35
CA VAL A 37 -7.20 5.96 10.12
C VAL A 37 -7.39 7.15 9.19
N ASP A 38 -8.27 8.07 9.59
CA ASP A 38 -8.43 9.36 8.90
C ASP A 38 -7.23 10.26 9.22
N GLY A 39 -6.71 10.89 8.18
CA GLY A 39 -5.63 11.86 8.25
C GLY A 39 -5.87 13.01 7.28
N ARG A 40 -5.02 14.02 7.37
CA ARG A 40 -5.05 15.19 6.49
C ARG A 40 -3.64 15.65 6.19
N ASP A 41 -3.36 15.87 4.91
CA ASP A 41 -2.14 16.51 4.44
C ASP A 41 -2.46 17.76 3.60
N ASP A 42 -1.44 18.26 2.90
CA ASP A 42 -1.52 19.39 1.99
C ASP A 42 -2.29 19.09 0.70
N LEU A 43 -2.51 17.81 0.37
CA LEU A 43 -3.29 17.39 -0.79
C LEU A 43 -4.78 17.30 -0.45
N ASP A 44 -5.15 16.55 0.58
CA ASP A 44 -6.55 16.35 1.00
C ASP A 44 -6.66 15.60 2.35
N HIS A 45 -7.90 15.33 2.78
CA HIS A 45 -8.19 14.23 3.69
C HIS A 45 -7.85 12.88 3.03
N PHE A 46 -7.33 11.94 3.82
CA PHE A 46 -7.02 10.60 3.37
C PHE A 46 -7.36 9.55 4.43
N LEU A 47 -7.58 8.32 3.96
CA LEU A 47 -7.55 7.12 4.79
C LEU A 47 -6.21 6.43 4.60
N ALA A 48 -5.55 6.09 5.71
CA ALA A 48 -4.28 5.36 5.68
C ALA A 48 -4.33 4.12 6.58
N GLY A 49 -3.91 2.99 6.03
CA GLY A 49 -3.75 1.71 6.72
C GLY A 49 -2.30 1.23 6.62
N HIS A 50 -1.84 0.49 7.62
CA HIS A 50 -0.43 0.11 7.72
C HIS A 50 -0.30 -1.34 8.16
N ILE A 51 0.61 -2.07 7.52
CA ILE A 51 1.06 -3.37 8.00
C ILE A 51 2.58 -3.39 8.09
N PHE A 52 3.11 -4.20 8.99
CA PHE A 52 4.53 -4.51 9.08
C PHE A 52 4.78 -5.91 8.52
N ASP A 53 5.73 -6.01 7.60
CA ASP A 53 6.27 -7.26 7.10
C ASP A 53 7.75 -7.36 7.46
N GLU A 54 8.19 -8.52 7.96
CA GLU A 54 9.57 -8.70 8.43
C GLU A 54 10.62 -8.61 7.31
N ILE A 55 10.22 -8.77 6.05
CA ILE A 55 11.13 -8.78 4.90
C ILE A 55 11.20 -7.40 4.24
N ILE A 56 10.04 -6.74 4.09
CA ILE A 56 9.93 -5.47 3.36
C ILE A 56 9.61 -4.26 4.22
N GLY A 57 9.50 -4.44 5.54
CA GLY A 57 9.25 -3.38 6.50
C GLY A 57 7.80 -2.90 6.47
N PHE A 58 7.61 -1.59 6.63
CA PHE A 58 6.29 -0.98 6.61
C PHE A 58 5.71 -0.93 5.20
N VAL A 59 4.46 -1.36 5.08
CA VAL A 59 3.65 -1.26 3.88
C VAL A 59 2.47 -0.35 4.20
N VAL A 60 2.27 0.66 3.36
CA VAL A 60 1.26 1.70 3.57
C VAL A 60 0.22 1.65 2.47
N PHE A 61 -1.04 1.59 2.87
CA PHE A 61 -2.20 1.74 2.02
C PHE A 61 -2.74 3.15 2.25
N ILE A 62 -2.82 3.97 1.21
CA ILE A 62 -3.28 5.36 1.39
C ILE A 62 -4.19 5.79 0.25
N ARG A 63 -5.32 6.39 0.60
CA ARG A 63 -6.33 6.89 -0.34
C ARG A 63 -6.81 8.26 0.08
N HIS A 64 -6.48 9.29 -0.69
CA HIS A 64 -7.05 10.62 -0.56
C HIS A 64 -8.51 10.62 -1.00
N ARG A 65 -9.39 11.37 -0.33
CA ARG A 65 -10.83 11.37 -0.56
C ARG A 65 -11.20 11.73 -2.00
N ASN A 66 -10.54 12.72 -2.59
CA ASN A 66 -10.82 13.19 -3.95
C ASN A 66 -9.83 12.65 -5.00
N ALA A 67 -9.06 11.59 -4.72
CA ALA A 67 -8.14 11.07 -5.74
C ALA A 67 -8.92 10.54 -6.96
N PRO A 68 -8.50 10.90 -8.19
CA PRO A 68 -9.29 10.66 -9.41
C PRO A 68 -9.27 9.20 -9.88
N GLN A 69 -8.29 8.42 -9.43
CA GLN A 69 -8.11 7.02 -9.80
C GLN A 69 -8.71 6.15 -8.69
N SER A 70 -9.59 5.21 -9.06
CA SER A 70 -10.14 4.23 -8.14
C SER A 70 -9.09 3.28 -7.57
N GLY A 71 -9.42 2.72 -6.41
CA GLY A 71 -8.62 1.75 -5.70
C GLY A 71 -7.49 2.36 -4.88
N THR A 72 -6.83 1.52 -4.09
CA THR A 72 -5.89 1.95 -3.05
C THR A 72 -4.43 1.72 -3.48
N PRO A 73 -3.64 2.79 -3.63
CA PRO A 73 -2.19 2.72 -3.74
C PRO A 73 -1.53 2.03 -2.55
N VAL A 74 -0.47 1.29 -2.83
CA VAL A 74 0.40 0.64 -1.84
C VAL A 74 1.81 1.18 -1.97
N TYR A 75 2.38 1.63 -0.85
CA TYR A 75 3.72 2.19 -0.76
C TYR A 75 4.62 1.32 0.11
N VAL A 76 5.90 1.31 -0.24
CA VAL A 76 6.99 0.70 0.52
C VAL A 76 8.20 1.64 0.49
N ASP A 77 9.17 1.41 1.38
CA ASP A 77 10.42 2.18 1.41
C ASP A 77 11.23 2.04 0.12
N SER A 78 11.94 3.10 -0.27
CA SER A 78 12.73 3.14 -1.52
C SER A 78 13.83 2.07 -1.58
N GLN A 79 14.31 1.64 -0.42
CA GLN A 79 15.44 0.74 -0.24
C GLN A 79 15.08 -0.73 -0.49
N VAL A 80 13.80 -1.08 -0.52
CA VAL A 80 13.36 -2.47 -0.77
C VAL A 80 13.14 -2.73 -2.27
N SER A 81 13.42 -3.96 -2.69
CA SER A 81 13.29 -4.37 -4.09
C SER A 81 11.82 -4.47 -4.51
N SER A 82 11.42 -3.72 -5.55
CA SER A 82 10.04 -3.69 -6.05
C SER A 82 9.47 -5.07 -6.35
N ASN A 83 10.21 -5.91 -7.07
CA ASN A 83 9.73 -7.25 -7.45
C ASN A 83 9.49 -8.14 -6.22
N LYS A 84 10.42 -8.13 -5.26
CA LYS A 84 10.27 -8.88 -4.02
C LYS A 84 9.10 -8.35 -3.19
N SER A 85 8.92 -7.03 -3.15
CA SER A 85 7.80 -6.41 -2.43
C SER A 85 6.45 -6.74 -3.06
N ILE A 86 6.32 -6.71 -4.39
CA ILE A 86 5.08 -7.08 -5.09
C ILE A 86 4.74 -8.55 -4.82
N GLU A 87 5.72 -9.46 -4.98
CA GLU A 87 5.52 -10.88 -4.71
C GLU A 87 5.11 -11.12 -3.25
N ARG A 88 5.80 -10.45 -2.33
CA ARG A 88 5.55 -10.57 -0.89
C ARG A 88 4.16 -10.09 -0.52
N ILE A 89 3.75 -8.90 -0.98
CA ILE A 89 2.42 -8.33 -0.70
C ILE A 89 1.32 -9.19 -1.33
N THR A 90 1.51 -9.62 -2.57
CA THR A 90 0.58 -10.53 -3.26
C THR A 90 0.38 -11.82 -2.46
N LYS A 91 1.46 -12.38 -1.91
CA LYS A 91 1.39 -13.58 -1.08
C LYS A 91 0.74 -13.33 0.29
N VAL A 92 1.15 -12.28 0.99
CA VAL A 92 0.66 -11.94 2.34
C VAL A 92 -0.84 -11.64 2.33
N LEU A 93 -1.31 -10.90 1.32
CA LEU A 93 -2.72 -10.57 1.16
C LEU A 93 -3.48 -11.58 0.28
N SER A 94 -2.83 -12.66 -0.16
CA SER A 94 -3.42 -13.67 -1.06
C SER A 94 -4.16 -13.04 -2.26
N LEU A 95 -3.55 -12.02 -2.88
CA LEU A 95 -4.15 -11.24 -3.96
C LEU A 95 -4.24 -12.06 -5.24
N LYS A 96 -5.35 -11.89 -5.95
CA LYS A 96 -5.52 -12.38 -7.32
C LYS A 96 -5.12 -11.29 -8.31
N GLN A 97 -4.71 -11.69 -9.52
CA GLN A 97 -4.27 -10.76 -10.57
C GLN A 97 -5.33 -9.69 -10.90
N ASN A 98 -6.61 -10.04 -10.89
CA ASN A 98 -7.70 -9.11 -11.16
C ASN A 98 -7.97 -8.09 -10.02
N GLN A 99 -7.22 -8.18 -8.92
CA GLN A 99 -7.30 -7.27 -7.78
C GLN A 99 -6.15 -6.25 -7.76
N ILE A 100 -5.32 -6.29 -8.80
CA ILE A 100 -4.17 -5.42 -8.98
C ILE A 100 -4.40 -4.63 -10.28
N ASN A 101 -4.65 -3.33 -10.14
CA ASN A 101 -4.89 -2.44 -11.27
C ASN A 101 -3.57 -2.10 -11.99
N TRP A 102 -2.51 -1.99 -11.22
CA TRP A 102 -1.20 -1.57 -11.70
C TRP A 102 -0.10 -2.03 -10.74
N THR A 103 1.05 -2.34 -11.28
CA THR A 103 2.30 -2.55 -10.54
C THR A 103 3.38 -1.68 -11.14
N ARG A 104 4.31 -1.22 -10.31
CA ARG A 104 5.53 -0.60 -10.78
C ARG A 104 6.35 -1.65 -11.53
N GLU A 105 6.31 -1.59 -12.86
CA GLU A 105 7.29 -2.30 -13.68
C GLU A 105 8.65 -1.64 -13.46
N LEU A 106 9.69 -2.45 -13.30
CA LEU A 106 11.04 -1.94 -13.49
C LEU A 106 11.12 -1.48 -14.94
N VAL A 107 11.35 -0.18 -15.16
CA VAL A 107 12.05 0.23 -16.36
C VAL A 107 13.36 -0.55 -16.31
N LYS A 108 13.49 -1.60 -17.11
CA LYS A 108 14.80 -2.16 -17.40
C LYS A 108 15.51 -1.05 -18.14
N ASP A 109 16.41 -0.34 -17.47
CA ASP A 109 17.40 0.46 -18.16
C ASP A 109 18.11 -0.49 -19.13
N ASN A 110 17.86 -0.29 -20.43
CA ASN A 110 18.56 -0.97 -21.51
C ASN A 110 20.02 -0.53 -21.54
#